data_AF-A0A1Y4DYS6-F1
#
_entry.id   AF-A0A1Y4DYS6-F1
#
_cell.length_a   1.000
_cell.length_b   1.000
_cell.length_c   1.000
_cell.angle_alpha   90.00
_cell.angle_beta   90.00
_cell.angle_gamma   90.00
#
_symmetry.space_group_name_H-M   'P 1'
#
loop_
_entity.id
_entity.type
_entity.pdbx_description
1 polymer ?
#
loop_
_entity_poly.entity_id
_entity_poly.type
_entity_poly.pdbx_seq_one_letter_code
_entity_poly.pdbx_strand_id
1 'polypeptide(L)'
;MRRSTSMAASRTSICAPAPWVPARTREASSIRGEDMGCCKLGAPSGRRLEVYPLFARPGVRALLGRAGAGEADTAVLREIVALEWEQFDRVEGMFGRASCQDDLQSFFVYRLAQHLAFPRAALPYILDDLRGAETVGRNLVEEKYARMMGATDPERYAATWAARLEVPSPVRAAVLGEIADLVRARLEEASRDLSVTSGHARGAVSEPGRVSALDYYLAEAAGYRLRTLFALRDGLLRQERGRVNAIEDTYRYTVGLLTALEATA
;
A
#
# COMPACT_ATOMS: atom_id res chain seq x y z
N MET A 1 21.60 29.09 35.35
CA MET A 1 21.64 28.96 33.88
C MET A 1 21.43 27.50 33.48
N ARG A 2 20.21 27.09 33.16
CA ARG A 2 19.92 25.83 32.47
C ARG A 2 19.06 26.20 31.27
N ARG A 3 19.65 26.19 30.07
CA ARG A 3 18.89 26.40 28.82
C ARG A 3 18.25 25.06 28.47
N SER A 4 16.95 25.00 28.65
CA SER A 4 16.08 23.96 28.11
C SER A 4 15.94 24.18 26.61
N THR A 5 16.64 23.39 25.80
CA THR A 5 16.38 23.30 24.36
C THR A 5 15.16 22.40 24.15
N SER A 6 14.00 23.05 24.05
CA SER A 6 12.79 22.46 23.47
C SER A 6 13.04 22.24 21.98
N MET A 7 13.30 20.98 21.57
CA MET A 7 13.15 20.60 20.17
C MET A 7 11.67 20.45 19.89
N ALA A 8 11.13 21.40 19.11
CA ALA A 8 9.79 21.34 18.57
C ALA A 8 9.64 20.03 17.78
N ALA A 9 8.77 19.14 18.26
CA ALA A 9 8.31 18.00 17.50
C ALA A 9 7.56 18.51 16.26
N SER A 10 8.25 18.52 15.12
CA SER A 10 7.65 18.65 13.80
C SER A 10 6.61 17.54 13.64
N ARG A 11 5.33 17.92 13.69
CA ARG A 11 4.19 17.03 13.44
C ARG A 11 4.14 16.71 11.94
N THR A 12 4.91 15.74 11.49
CA THR A 12 4.67 15.11 10.20
C THR A 12 3.48 14.16 10.38
N SER A 13 2.28 14.73 10.29
CA SER A 13 1.04 13.95 10.24
C SER A 13 1.19 12.92 9.13
N ILE A 14 0.88 11.66 9.43
CA ILE A 14 0.54 10.68 8.40
C ILE A 14 -0.45 11.37 7.48
N CYS A 15 -0.11 11.45 6.21
CA CYS A 15 -1.05 11.82 5.19
C CYS A 15 -2.05 10.66 5.09
N ALA A 16 -3.08 10.67 5.95
CA ALA A 16 -4.36 10.22 5.46
C ALA A 16 -4.61 11.08 4.21
N PRO A 17 -4.87 10.48 3.04
CA PRO A 17 -5.29 11.31 1.92
C PRO A 17 -6.44 12.18 2.42
N ALA A 18 -6.45 13.44 1.99
CA ALA A 18 -7.61 14.29 2.16
C ALA A 18 -8.89 13.48 1.83
N PRO A 19 -10.06 13.78 2.43
CA PRO A 19 -11.31 13.12 2.07
C PRO A 19 -11.43 13.02 0.55
N TRP A 20 -12.04 11.96 0.02
CA TRP A 20 -12.02 11.60 -1.42
C TRP A 20 -13.42 11.78 -2.04
N VAL A 21 -13.55 12.11 -3.33
CA VAL A 21 -14.82 12.12 -4.13
C VAL A 21 -14.46 11.85 -5.60
N PRO A 22 -15.25 11.10 -6.40
CA PRO A 22 -14.94 10.91 -7.82
C PRO A 22 -15.23 12.19 -8.62
N ALA A 23 -14.40 12.49 -9.62
CA ALA A 23 -14.76 13.47 -10.64
C ALA A 23 -16.07 13.07 -11.36
N ARG A 24 -16.82 14.11 -11.77
CA ARG A 24 -18.00 13.99 -12.63
C ARG A 24 -17.64 13.22 -13.90
N THR A 25 -18.50 12.26 -14.25
CA THR A 25 -18.45 11.43 -15.45
C THR A 25 -18.09 12.24 -16.69
N ARG A 26 -16.99 11.90 -17.36
CA ARG A 26 -16.88 12.17 -18.80
C ARG A 26 -17.76 11.15 -19.50
N GLU A 27 -18.77 11.63 -20.21
CA GLU A 27 -19.52 10.82 -21.16
C GLU A 27 -18.55 10.13 -22.12
N ALA A 28 -18.77 8.83 -22.31
CA ALA A 28 -18.00 8.01 -23.24
C ALA A 28 -18.22 8.53 -24.67
N SER A 29 -17.27 9.33 -25.17
CA SER A 29 -17.18 9.62 -26.60
C SER A 29 -16.70 8.35 -27.31
N SER A 30 -17.55 7.85 -28.22
CA SER A 30 -17.30 6.60 -28.96
C SER A 30 -16.00 6.71 -29.75
N ILE A 31 -15.02 5.85 -29.46
CA ILE A 31 -13.91 5.59 -30.37
C ILE A 31 -14.21 4.25 -31.04
N ARG A 32 -14.53 4.34 -32.33
CA ARG A 32 -14.67 3.20 -33.23
C ARG A 32 -13.34 2.45 -33.29
N GLY A 33 -13.43 1.13 -33.28
CA GLY A 33 -12.28 0.25 -33.14
C GLY A 33 -11.40 0.20 -34.38
N GLU A 34 -10.14 -0.20 -34.14
CA GLU A 34 -9.30 -1.00 -35.03
C GLU A 34 -8.06 -1.48 -34.26
N ASP A 35 -7.61 -2.70 -34.62
CA ASP A 35 -6.42 -3.45 -34.18
C ASP A 35 -6.37 -4.09 -32.77
N MET A 36 -6.89 -5.32 -32.71
CA MET A 36 -6.40 -6.36 -31.80
C MET A 36 -5.00 -6.83 -32.22
N GLY A 37 -3.98 -6.09 -31.79
CA GLY A 37 -2.56 -6.44 -31.92
C GLY A 37 -1.92 -6.70 -30.57
N CYS A 38 -1.44 -7.93 -30.37
CA CYS A 38 -0.45 -8.41 -29.38
C CYS A 38 -0.23 -7.55 -28.12
N CYS A 39 -0.61 -8.06 -26.94
CA CYS A 39 -0.46 -7.44 -25.62
C CYS A 39 0.95 -6.88 -25.36
N LYS A 40 1.19 -5.62 -25.76
CA LYS A 40 2.36 -4.85 -25.34
C LYS A 40 2.04 -4.31 -23.95
N LEU A 41 2.64 -4.91 -22.92
CA LEU A 41 2.90 -4.19 -21.67
C LEU A 41 3.62 -2.89 -22.08
N GLY A 42 2.93 -1.75 -21.96
CA GLY A 42 3.47 -0.45 -22.38
C GLY A 42 4.79 -0.19 -21.68
N ALA A 43 5.71 0.53 -22.36
CA ALA A 43 6.95 0.97 -21.74
C ALA A 43 6.62 1.72 -20.43
N PRO A 44 7.43 1.56 -19.36
CA PRO A 44 7.22 2.27 -18.11
C PRO A 44 7.08 3.77 -18.37
N SER A 45 6.04 4.41 -17.83
CA SER A 45 5.93 5.86 -17.88
C SER A 45 7.07 6.52 -17.10
N GLY A 46 7.32 7.81 -17.37
CA GLY A 46 8.35 8.58 -16.66
C GLY A 46 8.22 8.48 -15.14
N ARG A 47 6.97 8.45 -14.63
CA ARG A 47 6.69 8.27 -13.19
C ARG A 47 7.29 7.00 -12.62
N ARG A 48 7.12 5.85 -13.28
CA ARG A 48 7.64 4.56 -12.80
C ARG A 48 9.15 4.58 -12.62
N LEU A 49 9.86 5.27 -13.53
CA LEU A 49 11.32 5.34 -13.52
C LEU A 49 11.87 6.16 -12.34
N GLU A 50 11.08 7.09 -11.79
CA GLU A 50 11.48 7.90 -10.63
C GLU A 50 11.77 7.05 -9.37
N VAL A 51 11.12 5.89 -9.24
CA VAL A 51 11.29 4.96 -8.11
C VAL A 51 12.64 4.24 -8.15
N TYR A 52 13.21 4.02 -9.33
CA TYR A 52 14.33 3.10 -9.52
C TYR A 52 15.63 3.56 -8.85
N PRO A 53 16.03 4.85 -8.91
CA PRO A 53 17.20 5.35 -8.18
C PRO A 53 17.12 5.16 -6.66
N LEU A 54 15.92 5.14 -6.07
CA LEU A 54 15.76 4.94 -4.63
C LEU A 54 16.14 3.51 -4.21
N PHE A 55 15.82 2.50 -5.02
CA PHE A 55 16.28 1.12 -4.80
C PHE A 55 17.80 0.96 -4.92
N ALA A 56 18.46 1.81 -5.72
CA ALA A 56 19.90 1.76 -5.92
C ALA A 56 20.70 2.37 -4.74
N ARG A 57 20.05 3.12 -3.84
CA ARG A 57 20.69 3.76 -2.69
C ARG A 57 21.38 2.69 -1.81
N PRO A 58 22.66 2.87 -1.41
CA PRO A 58 23.38 1.88 -0.61
C PRO A 58 22.67 1.48 0.68
N GLY A 59 22.08 2.45 1.39
CA GLY A 59 21.32 2.19 2.62
C GLY A 59 20.08 1.32 2.39
N VAL A 60 19.36 1.56 1.28
CA VAL A 60 18.19 0.77 0.89
C VAL A 60 18.61 -0.65 0.51
N ARG A 61 19.65 -0.81 -0.31
CA ARG A 61 20.19 -2.14 -0.67
C ARG A 61 20.63 -2.94 0.56
N ALA A 62 21.32 -2.28 1.50
CA ALA A 62 21.74 -2.92 2.74
C ALA A 62 20.54 -3.35 3.60
N LEU A 63 19.49 -2.52 3.68
CA LEU A 63 18.25 -2.88 4.39
C LEU A 63 17.55 -4.07 3.76
N LEU A 64 17.40 -4.08 2.42
CA LEU A 64 16.79 -5.20 1.69
C LEU A 64 17.55 -6.51 1.92
N GLY A 65 18.89 -6.46 1.89
CA GLY A 65 19.73 -7.62 2.20
C GLY A 65 19.54 -8.14 3.63
N ARG A 66 19.47 -7.26 4.63
CA ARG A 66 19.17 -7.64 6.03
C ARG A 66 17.76 -8.21 6.20
N ALA A 67 16.80 -7.73 5.41
CA ALA A 67 15.42 -8.25 5.37
C ALA A 67 15.29 -9.55 4.56
N GLY A 68 16.41 -10.14 4.11
CA GLY A 68 16.44 -11.38 3.34
C GLY A 68 15.81 -11.27 1.95
N ALA A 69 15.63 -10.06 1.42
CA ALA A 69 15.15 -9.87 0.05
C ALA A 69 16.31 -10.06 -0.94
N GLY A 70 16.26 -11.15 -1.70
CA GLY A 70 17.23 -11.43 -2.76
C GLY A 70 17.06 -10.49 -3.96
N GLU A 71 17.87 -10.71 -5.00
CA GLU A 71 17.78 -9.93 -6.23
C GLU A 71 16.41 -10.07 -6.92
N ALA A 72 15.87 -11.30 -6.97
CA ALA A 72 14.55 -11.58 -7.53
C ALA A 72 13.43 -10.87 -6.74
N ASP A 73 13.46 -10.94 -5.40
CA ASP A 73 12.48 -10.25 -4.56
C ASP A 73 12.57 -8.73 -4.74
N THR A 74 13.79 -8.20 -4.79
CA THR A 74 14.05 -6.77 -4.99
C THR A 74 13.52 -6.30 -6.34
N ALA A 75 13.70 -7.09 -7.40
CA ALA A 75 13.14 -6.77 -8.71
C ALA A 75 11.61 -6.73 -8.69
N VAL A 76 10.95 -7.69 -8.02
CA VAL A 76 9.50 -7.71 -7.87
C VAL A 76 9.00 -6.53 -7.04
N LEU A 77 9.62 -6.24 -5.90
CA LEU A 77 9.29 -5.09 -5.05
C LEU A 77 9.42 -3.76 -5.80
N ARG A 78 10.48 -3.60 -6.59
CA ARG A 78 10.67 -2.41 -7.41
C ARG A 78 9.54 -2.21 -8.41
N GLU A 79 9.14 -3.27 -9.10
CA GLU A 79 8.04 -3.20 -10.07
C GLU A 79 6.70 -2.91 -9.40
N ILE A 80 6.42 -3.53 -8.24
CA ILE A 80 5.21 -3.26 -7.45
C ILE A 80 5.16 -1.78 -7.04
N VAL A 81 6.22 -1.26 -6.40
CA VAL A 81 6.24 0.13 -5.92
C VAL A 81 6.18 1.12 -7.08
N ALA A 82 6.81 0.81 -8.22
CA ALA A 82 6.74 1.66 -9.41
C ALA A 82 5.35 1.70 -10.06
N LEU A 83 4.67 0.55 -10.18
CA LEU A 83 3.29 0.49 -10.66
C LEU A 83 2.35 1.27 -9.74
N GLU A 84 2.50 1.07 -8.44
CA GLU A 84 1.66 1.76 -7.47
C GLU A 84 1.94 3.26 -7.42
N TRP A 85 3.17 3.71 -7.68
CA TRP A 85 3.48 5.13 -7.74
C TRP A 85 2.74 5.81 -8.90
N GLU A 86 2.76 5.19 -10.08
CA GLU A 86 2.00 5.69 -11.23
C GLU A 86 0.49 5.61 -10.99
N GLN A 87 -0.01 4.53 -10.39
CA GLN A 87 -1.42 4.40 -10.06
C GLN A 87 -1.85 5.44 -9.03
N PHE A 88 -1.02 5.68 -8.02
CA PHE A 88 -1.24 6.68 -6.99
C PHE A 88 -1.29 8.08 -7.57
N ASP A 89 -0.43 8.38 -8.56
CA ASP A 89 -0.41 9.66 -9.28
C ASP A 89 -1.76 10.04 -9.92
N ARG A 90 -2.54 9.03 -10.31
CA ARG A 90 -3.83 9.18 -10.98
C ARG A 90 -5.03 9.16 -10.02
N VAL A 91 -4.81 8.94 -8.73
CA VAL A 91 -5.88 8.97 -7.73
C VAL A 91 -6.36 10.41 -7.55
N GLU A 92 -7.65 10.66 -7.73
CA GLU A 92 -8.24 11.98 -7.51
C GLU A 92 -8.85 12.07 -6.10
N GLY A 93 -8.38 12.99 -5.24
CA GLY A 93 -9.00 13.29 -3.94
C GLY A 93 -10.17 14.29 -4.03
N MET A 94 -10.85 14.60 -2.91
CA MET A 94 -12.00 15.55 -2.86
C MET A 94 -11.63 16.96 -3.34
N PHE A 95 -10.36 17.33 -3.19
CA PHE A 95 -9.83 18.63 -3.61
C PHE A 95 -8.92 18.50 -4.83
N GLY A 96 -9.07 17.42 -5.59
CA GLY A 96 -8.19 17.06 -6.68
C GLY A 96 -6.92 16.38 -6.16
N ARG A 97 -5.81 16.65 -6.83
CA ARG A 97 -4.50 16.06 -6.54
C ARG A 97 -4.03 16.44 -5.12
N ALA A 98 -3.70 15.45 -4.30
CA ALA A 98 -3.14 15.64 -2.96
C ALA A 98 -1.63 15.92 -3.03
N SER A 99 -1.12 16.79 -2.16
CA SER A 99 0.32 17.10 -2.06
C SER A 99 1.20 15.86 -1.84
N CYS A 100 0.64 14.83 -1.22
CA CYS A 100 1.33 13.56 -0.98
C CYS A 100 1.64 12.77 -2.28
N GLN A 101 1.00 13.11 -3.40
CA GLN A 101 1.32 12.58 -4.73
C GLN A 101 2.57 13.23 -5.35
N ASP A 102 3.13 14.23 -4.69
CA ASP A 102 4.40 14.87 -5.08
C ASP A 102 5.55 14.48 -4.14
N ASP A 103 5.27 13.74 -3.06
CA ASP A 103 6.27 13.22 -2.12
C ASP A 103 6.61 11.75 -2.43
N LEU A 104 7.42 11.57 -3.47
CA LEU A 104 7.91 10.26 -3.89
C LEU A 104 8.69 9.55 -2.78
N GLN A 105 9.47 10.30 -1.98
CA GLN A 105 10.33 9.69 -0.97
C GLN A 105 9.50 9.05 0.14
N SER A 106 8.52 9.78 0.68
CA SER A 106 7.61 9.22 1.68
C SER A 106 6.79 8.07 1.10
N PHE A 107 6.23 8.22 -0.10
CA PHE A 107 5.50 7.14 -0.76
C PHE A 107 6.35 5.87 -0.85
N PHE A 108 7.58 6.00 -1.35
CA PHE A 108 8.53 4.92 -1.49
C PHE A 108 8.80 4.21 -0.16
N VAL A 109 9.09 4.97 0.91
CA VAL A 109 9.38 4.43 2.24
C VAL A 109 8.22 3.55 2.73
N TYR A 110 7.00 4.08 2.75
CA TYR A 110 5.87 3.37 3.31
C TYR A 110 5.43 2.19 2.45
N ARG A 111 5.42 2.34 1.12
CA ARG A 111 5.05 1.25 0.20
C ARG A 111 6.07 0.13 0.19
N LEU A 112 7.36 0.47 0.14
CA LEU A 112 8.41 -0.54 0.21
C LEU A 112 8.37 -1.26 1.55
N ALA A 113 8.25 -0.56 2.69
CA ALA A 113 8.18 -1.18 4.00
C ALA A 113 7.05 -2.21 4.11
N GLN A 114 5.86 -1.87 3.61
CA GLN A 114 4.70 -2.75 3.63
C GLN A 114 4.87 -3.99 2.78
N HIS A 115 5.25 -3.85 1.50
CA HIS A 115 5.47 -5.01 0.64
C HIS A 115 6.67 -5.83 1.08
N LEU A 116 7.69 -5.19 1.68
CA LEU A 116 8.84 -5.91 2.22
C LEU A 116 8.44 -6.79 3.42
N ALA A 117 7.42 -6.40 4.19
CA ALA A 117 6.89 -7.20 5.29
C ALA A 117 5.90 -8.30 4.85
N PHE A 118 5.32 -8.17 3.65
CA PHE A 118 4.46 -9.23 3.10
C PHE A 118 5.25 -10.53 2.87
N PRO A 119 4.59 -11.69 3.02
CA PRO A 119 5.20 -12.97 2.67
C PRO A 119 5.77 -12.97 1.25
N ARG A 120 7.05 -13.33 1.11
CA ARG A 120 7.76 -13.34 -0.19
C ARG A 120 7.02 -14.11 -1.28
N ALA A 121 6.40 -15.24 -0.92
CA ALA A 121 5.63 -16.07 -1.83
C ALA A 121 4.39 -15.37 -2.43
N ALA A 122 3.88 -14.30 -1.82
CA ALA A 122 2.74 -13.54 -2.33
C ALA A 122 3.17 -12.46 -3.35
N LEU A 123 4.41 -11.98 -3.30
CA LEU A 123 4.86 -10.83 -4.11
C LEU A 123 4.70 -11.04 -5.63
N PRO A 124 5.06 -12.20 -6.22
CA PRO A 124 4.86 -12.41 -7.65
C PRO A 124 3.37 -12.35 -8.05
N TYR A 125 2.47 -12.84 -7.19
CA TYR A 125 1.03 -12.81 -7.42
C TYR A 125 0.44 -11.40 -7.28
N ILE A 126 0.95 -10.61 -6.32
CA ILE A 126 0.58 -9.19 -6.17
C ILE A 126 1.00 -8.39 -7.40
N LEU A 127 2.23 -8.59 -7.88
CA LEU A 127 2.71 -7.95 -9.11
C LEU A 127 1.84 -8.32 -10.32
N ASP A 128 1.48 -9.60 -10.44
CA ASP A 128 0.60 -10.09 -11.50
C ASP A 128 -0.83 -9.52 -11.38
N ASP A 129 -1.35 -9.32 -10.17
CA ASP A 129 -2.64 -8.66 -9.93
C ASP A 129 -2.60 -7.19 -10.35
N LEU A 130 -1.55 -6.45 -9.98
CA LEU A 130 -1.37 -5.05 -10.36
C LEU A 130 -1.28 -4.88 -11.89
N ARG A 131 -0.48 -5.72 -12.56
CA ARG A 131 -0.37 -5.73 -14.02
C ARG A 131 -1.70 -6.11 -14.68
N GLY A 132 -2.34 -7.17 -14.20
CA GLY A 132 -3.63 -7.62 -14.71
C GLY A 132 -4.70 -6.54 -14.60
N ALA A 133 -4.80 -5.87 -13.45
CA ALA A 133 -5.72 -4.76 -13.24
C ALA A 133 -5.44 -3.61 -14.22
N GLU A 134 -4.18 -3.22 -14.36
CA GLU A 134 -3.79 -2.16 -15.29
C GLU A 134 -4.17 -2.48 -16.75
N THR A 135 -3.99 -3.73 -17.20
CA THR A 135 -4.32 -4.12 -18.58
C THR A 135 -5.79 -3.96 -18.94
N VAL A 136 -6.68 -3.98 -17.94
CA VAL A 136 -8.12 -3.78 -18.11
C VAL A 136 -8.59 -2.41 -17.61
N GLY A 137 -7.66 -1.47 -17.40
CA GLY A 137 -7.95 -0.10 -17.01
C GLY A 137 -8.36 0.09 -15.54
N ARG A 138 -8.13 -0.91 -14.68
CA ARG A 138 -8.38 -0.80 -13.23
C ARG A 138 -7.17 -0.22 -12.50
N ASN A 139 -7.44 0.55 -11.45
CA ASN A 139 -6.44 1.13 -10.56
C ASN A 139 -6.63 0.56 -9.14
N LEU A 140 -5.80 -0.42 -8.75
CA LEU A 140 -5.97 -1.09 -7.44
C LEU A 140 -5.67 -0.17 -6.25
N VAL A 141 -4.80 0.84 -6.43
CA VAL A 141 -4.53 1.85 -5.40
C VAL A 141 -5.77 2.73 -5.17
N GLU A 142 -6.44 3.14 -6.24
CA GLU A 142 -7.70 3.90 -6.14
C GLU A 142 -8.80 3.07 -5.48
N GLU A 143 -8.97 1.81 -5.90
CA GLU A 143 -9.96 0.91 -5.29
C GLU A 143 -9.66 0.64 -3.81
N LYS A 144 -8.39 0.59 -3.40
CA LYS A 144 -8.00 0.49 -1.99
C LYS A 144 -8.50 1.71 -1.21
N TYR A 145 -8.26 2.92 -1.70
CA TYR A 145 -8.75 4.14 -1.05
C TYR A 145 -10.28 4.20 -1.01
N ALA A 146 -10.94 3.72 -2.06
CA ALA A 146 -12.38 3.53 -2.09
C ALA A 146 -12.87 2.60 -0.97
N ARG A 147 -12.23 1.43 -0.77
CA ARG A 147 -12.60 0.51 0.32
C ARG A 147 -12.35 1.11 1.70
N MET A 148 -11.25 1.84 1.87
CA MET A 148 -10.99 2.60 3.12
C MET A 148 -12.10 3.62 3.42
N MET A 149 -12.64 4.26 2.38
CA MET A 149 -13.79 5.16 2.52
C MET A 149 -15.00 4.47 3.11
N GLY A 150 -15.24 3.21 2.78
CA GLY A 150 -16.34 2.44 3.36
C GLY A 150 -16.32 2.41 4.90
N ALA A 151 -15.13 2.50 5.51
CA ALA A 151 -14.97 2.56 6.96
C ALA A 151 -14.98 4.01 7.51
N THR A 152 -14.55 5.00 6.73
CA THR A 152 -14.35 6.39 7.22
C THR A 152 -15.43 7.38 6.80
N ASP A 153 -16.17 7.11 5.72
CA ASP A 153 -17.30 7.88 5.19
C ASP A 153 -18.27 6.93 4.42
N PRO A 154 -19.08 6.13 5.14
CA PRO A 154 -19.93 5.10 4.54
C PRO A 154 -20.99 5.64 3.59
N GLU A 155 -21.56 6.81 3.88
CA GLU A 155 -22.58 7.45 3.04
C GLU A 155 -22.02 7.79 1.66
N ARG A 156 -20.84 8.41 1.62
CA ARG A 156 -20.16 8.73 0.37
C ARG A 156 -19.72 7.50 -0.39
N TYR A 157 -19.19 6.49 0.31
CA TYR A 157 -18.83 5.22 -0.30
C TYR A 157 -20.03 4.59 -1.01
N ALA A 158 -21.18 4.53 -0.33
CA ALA A 158 -22.42 4.00 -0.89
C ALA A 158 -22.87 4.77 -2.13
N ALA A 159 -22.77 6.11 -2.11
CA ALA A 159 -23.18 6.97 -3.22
C ALA A 159 -22.25 6.91 -4.44
N THR A 160 -20.98 6.51 -4.29
CA THR A 160 -19.96 6.72 -5.33
C THR A 160 -19.22 5.46 -5.79
N TRP A 161 -18.88 4.55 -4.87
CA TRP A 161 -17.98 3.43 -5.13
C TRP A 161 -18.61 2.06 -4.96
N ALA A 162 -19.62 1.92 -4.10
CA ALA A 162 -20.19 0.62 -3.76
C ALA A 162 -20.65 -0.17 -5.00
N ALA A 163 -21.18 0.51 -6.02
CA ALA A 163 -21.60 -0.11 -7.28
C ALA A 163 -20.46 -0.37 -8.30
N ARG A 164 -19.28 0.23 -8.09
CA ARG A 164 -18.12 0.12 -9.00
C ARG A 164 -17.13 -0.95 -8.55
N LEU A 165 -17.06 -1.21 -7.25
CA LEU A 165 -16.18 -2.23 -6.70
C LEU A 165 -16.80 -3.61 -6.83
N GLU A 166 -15.96 -4.58 -7.18
CA GLU A 166 -16.37 -5.98 -7.22
C GLU A 166 -16.75 -6.45 -5.81
N VAL A 167 -17.95 -7.04 -5.69
CA VAL A 167 -18.36 -7.75 -4.48
C VAL A 167 -17.58 -9.05 -4.39
N PRO A 168 -16.82 -9.30 -3.30
CA PRO A 168 -16.07 -10.53 -3.16
C PRO A 168 -16.99 -11.76 -3.19
N SER A 169 -16.64 -12.77 -3.98
CA SER A 169 -17.28 -14.10 -3.90
C SER A 169 -17.18 -14.67 -2.47
N PRO A 170 -18.07 -15.61 -2.06
CA PRO A 170 -18.03 -16.20 -0.72
C PRO A 170 -16.65 -16.77 -0.32
N VAL A 171 -15.93 -17.39 -1.27
CA VAL A 171 -14.59 -17.93 -1.02
C VAL A 171 -13.57 -16.80 -0.78
N ARG A 172 -13.60 -15.73 -1.57
CA ARG A 172 -12.74 -14.56 -1.34
C ARG A 172 -13.04 -13.90 0.00
N ALA A 173 -14.31 -13.76 0.37
CA ALA A 173 -14.73 -13.20 1.65
C ALA A 173 -14.23 -14.04 2.83
N ALA A 174 -14.33 -15.37 2.74
CA ALA A 174 -13.83 -16.28 3.77
C ALA A 174 -12.30 -16.15 3.96
N VAL A 175 -11.52 -16.15 2.89
CA VAL A 175 -10.06 -16.00 2.96
C VAL A 175 -9.65 -14.61 3.47
N LEU A 176 -10.38 -13.56 3.10
CA LEU A 176 -10.17 -12.22 3.68
C LEU A 176 -10.44 -12.20 5.19
N GLY A 177 -11.45 -12.93 5.67
CA GLY A 177 -11.70 -13.13 7.10
C GLY A 177 -10.54 -13.82 7.80
N GLU A 178 -10.02 -14.91 7.23
CA GLU A 178 -8.85 -15.61 7.78
C GLU A 178 -7.61 -14.70 7.84
N ILE A 179 -7.37 -13.89 6.79
CA ILE A 179 -6.31 -12.88 6.79
C ILE A 179 -6.55 -11.82 7.87
N ALA A 180 -7.79 -11.36 8.03
CA ALA A 180 -8.15 -10.36 9.03
C ALA A 180 -7.84 -10.84 10.45
N ASP A 181 -8.17 -12.09 10.77
CA ASP A 181 -7.90 -12.67 12.09
C ASP A 181 -6.39 -12.80 12.36
N LEU A 182 -5.62 -13.27 11.36
CA LEU A 182 -4.16 -13.34 11.46
C LEU A 182 -3.53 -11.96 11.67
N VAL A 183 -3.94 -10.96 10.87
CA VAL A 183 -3.40 -9.60 10.96
C VAL A 183 -3.79 -8.94 12.29
N ARG A 184 -5.03 -9.14 12.76
CA ARG A 184 -5.50 -8.60 14.05
C ARG A 184 -4.65 -9.12 15.21
N ALA A 185 -4.42 -10.44 15.27
CA ALA A 185 -3.59 -11.04 16.32
C ALA A 185 -2.17 -10.44 16.32
N ARG A 186 -1.56 -10.27 15.13
CA ARG A 186 -0.23 -9.67 14.99
C ARG A 186 -0.21 -8.18 15.36
N LEU A 187 -1.25 -7.43 15.04
CA LEU A 187 -1.38 -6.02 15.41
C LEU A 187 -1.48 -5.85 16.93
N GLU A 188 -2.25 -6.71 17.61
CA GLU A 188 -2.35 -6.69 19.08
C GLU A 188 -1.01 -7.00 19.76
N GLU A 189 -0.25 -7.97 19.23
CA GLU A 189 1.11 -8.25 19.68
C GLU A 189 2.04 -7.06 19.45
N ALA A 190 2.09 -6.54 18.22
CA ALA A 190 2.94 -5.40 17.87
C ALA A 190 2.62 -4.15 18.71
N SER A 191 1.35 -3.93 19.07
CA SER A 191 0.95 -2.78 19.91
C SER A 191 1.45 -2.87 21.36
N ARG A 192 1.81 -4.07 21.85
CA ARG A 192 2.42 -4.22 23.18
C ARG A 192 3.92 -3.90 23.15
N ASP A 193 4.58 -4.27 22.06
CA ASP A 193 6.04 -4.20 21.92
C ASP A 193 6.50 -2.86 21.34
N LEU A 194 5.71 -2.29 20.42
CA LEU A 194 5.92 -0.94 19.89
C LEU A 194 5.31 0.06 20.87
N SER A 195 6.14 0.61 21.76
CA SER A 195 5.72 1.71 22.62
C SER A 195 5.06 2.84 21.81
N VAL A 196 4.07 3.49 22.41
CA VAL A 196 3.14 4.53 21.88
C VAL A 196 3.84 5.74 21.19
N THR A 197 5.18 5.78 21.16
CA THR A 197 6.01 6.81 20.55
C THR A 197 6.11 6.73 19.02
N SER A 198 5.59 5.68 18.39
CA SER A 198 5.47 5.66 16.92
C SER A 198 4.28 6.53 16.48
N GLY A 199 4.43 7.85 16.50
CA GLY A 199 3.42 8.82 16.03
C GLY A 199 2.96 8.64 14.57
N HIS A 200 3.58 7.70 13.84
CA HIS A 200 3.26 7.27 12.49
C HIS A 200 2.40 5.97 12.43
N ALA A 201 2.03 5.39 13.58
CA ALA A 201 1.19 4.19 13.61
C ALA A 201 -0.30 4.52 13.45
N ARG A 202 -0.98 3.73 12.60
CA ARG A 202 -2.44 3.72 12.55
C ARG A 202 -2.99 3.07 13.81
N GLY A 203 -4.11 3.60 14.31
CA GLY A 203 -4.82 3.00 15.44
C GLY A 203 -5.42 1.64 15.11
N ALA A 204 -5.92 0.96 16.15
CA ALA A 204 -6.55 -0.36 16.03
C ALA A 204 -7.98 -0.33 15.45
N VAL A 205 -8.66 0.82 15.52
CA VAL A 205 -10.07 1.00 15.11
C VAL A 205 -10.18 2.16 14.14
N SER A 206 -11.05 2.02 13.14
CA SER A 206 -11.37 3.10 12.21
C SER A 206 -12.35 4.07 12.83
N GLU A 207 -12.11 5.35 12.61
CA GLU A 207 -12.94 6.48 13.04
C GLU A 207 -13.24 7.35 11.81
N PRO A 208 -14.23 8.25 11.86
CA PRO A 208 -14.45 9.23 10.80
C PRO A 208 -13.15 9.96 10.43
N GLY A 209 -12.76 9.88 9.15
CA GLY A 209 -11.52 10.45 8.63
C GLY A 209 -10.21 9.71 8.99
N ARG A 210 -10.26 8.60 9.74
CA ARG A 210 -9.07 7.86 10.18
C ARG A 210 -9.26 6.34 10.05
N VAL A 211 -8.58 5.73 9.08
CA VAL A 211 -8.61 4.27 8.92
C VAL A 211 -7.61 3.57 9.87
N SER A 212 -8.02 2.42 10.41
CA SER A 212 -7.19 1.53 11.24
C SER A 212 -6.08 0.85 10.44
N ALA A 213 -5.08 0.28 11.13
CA ALA A 213 -4.06 -0.55 10.48
C ALA A 213 -4.67 -1.79 9.80
N LEU A 214 -5.66 -2.42 10.44
CA LEU A 214 -6.34 -3.60 9.91
C LEU A 214 -7.15 -3.27 8.66
N ASP A 215 -7.98 -2.23 8.70
CA ASP A 215 -8.83 -1.86 7.57
C ASP A 215 -8.00 -1.35 6.39
N TYR A 216 -6.86 -0.71 6.66
CA TYR A 216 -5.90 -0.34 5.62
C TYR A 216 -5.29 -1.57 4.93
N TYR A 217 -4.93 -2.60 5.70
CA TYR A 217 -4.43 -3.87 5.18
C TYR A 217 -5.50 -4.60 4.36
N LEU A 218 -6.72 -4.71 4.88
CA LEU A 218 -7.82 -5.41 4.23
C LEU A 218 -8.33 -4.70 2.99
N ALA A 219 -8.34 -3.36 2.97
CA ALA A 219 -8.68 -2.58 1.79
C ALA A 219 -7.72 -2.85 0.62
N GLU A 220 -6.45 -3.10 0.90
CA GLU A 220 -5.48 -3.53 -0.09
C GLU A 220 -5.69 -4.99 -0.50
N ALA A 221 -5.76 -5.91 0.46
CA ALA A 221 -5.92 -7.32 0.19
C ALA A 221 -7.19 -7.61 -0.63
N ALA A 222 -8.29 -6.91 -0.35
CA ALA A 222 -9.56 -7.07 -1.07
C ALA A 222 -9.48 -6.75 -2.58
N GLY A 223 -8.47 -6.00 -3.02
CA GLY A 223 -8.22 -5.77 -4.45
C GLY A 223 -7.64 -6.99 -5.18
N TYR A 224 -7.07 -7.94 -4.44
CA TYR A 224 -6.34 -9.06 -5.02
C TYR A 224 -7.22 -10.23 -5.45
N ARG A 225 -6.73 -11.00 -6.43
CA ARG A 225 -7.36 -12.23 -6.92
C ARG A 225 -7.20 -13.34 -5.87
N LEU A 226 -8.08 -14.35 -5.97
CA LEU A 226 -8.16 -15.43 -4.98
C LEU A 226 -6.82 -16.17 -4.76
N ARG A 227 -6.02 -16.42 -5.82
CA ARG A 227 -4.70 -17.05 -5.67
C ARG A 227 -3.73 -16.24 -4.82
N THR A 228 -3.78 -14.92 -4.95
CA THR A 228 -2.93 -13.98 -4.21
C THR A 228 -3.36 -13.94 -2.75
N LEU A 229 -4.67 -13.94 -2.49
CA LEU A 229 -5.22 -14.05 -1.13
C LEU A 229 -4.76 -15.35 -0.44
N PHE A 230 -4.82 -16.49 -1.14
CA PHE A 230 -4.29 -17.75 -0.59
C PHE A 230 -2.79 -17.68 -0.31
N ALA A 231 -1.99 -17.17 -1.26
CA ALA A 231 -0.55 -17.02 -1.06
C ALA A 231 -0.22 -16.09 0.12
N LEU A 232 -0.99 -15.02 0.29
CA LEU A 232 -0.86 -14.08 1.40
C LEU A 232 -1.21 -14.76 2.73
N ARG A 233 -2.39 -15.39 2.82
CA ARG A 233 -2.83 -16.12 4.02
C ARG A 233 -1.83 -17.21 4.43
N ASP A 234 -1.46 -18.08 3.50
CA ASP A 234 -0.57 -19.21 3.79
C ASP A 234 0.82 -18.71 4.18
N GLY A 235 1.25 -17.59 3.61
CA GLY A 235 2.46 -16.88 3.99
C GLY A 235 2.40 -16.31 5.41
N LEU A 236 1.31 -15.65 5.78
CA LEU A 236 1.09 -15.11 7.13
C LEU A 236 1.07 -16.24 8.17
N LEU A 237 0.44 -17.38 7.87
CA LEU A 237 0.48 -18.57 8.73
C LEU A 237 1.90 -19.12 8.92
N ARG A 238 2.73 -19.11 7.87
CA ARG A 238 4.15 -19.50 8.00
C ARG A 238 4.94 -18.49 8.83
N GLN A 239 4.70 -17.19 8.65
CA GLN A 239 5.32 -16.13 9.46
C GLN A 239 4.95 -16.30 10.94
N GLU A 240 3.69 -16.56 11.26
CA GLU A 240 3.23 -16.84 12.63
C GLU A 240 3.97 -18.04 13.25
N ARG A 241 4.06 -19.17 12.53
CA ARG A 241 4.83 -20.35 13.00
C ARG A 241 6.32 -20.05 13.20
N GLY A 242 6.86 -19.15 12.38
CA GLY A 242 8.23 -18.67 12.46
C GLY A 242 8.45 -17.55 13.49
N ARG A 243 7.40 -17.13 14.22
CA ARG A 243 7.42 -15.98 15.14
C ARG A 243 7.87 -14.67 14.49
N VAL A 244 7.53 -14.49 13.21
CA VAL A 244 7.71 -13.25 12.45
C VAL A 244 6.41 -12.45 12.50
N ASN A 245 6.50 -11.20 12.91
CA ASN A 245 5.36 -10.28 12.92
C ASN A 245 5.48 -9.27 11.77
N ALA A 246 4.74 -9.51 10.68
CA ALA A 246 4.76 -8.64 9.50
C ALA A 246 4.30 -7.20 9.80
N ILE A 247 3.45 -7.00 10.81
CA ILE A 247 3.02 -5.66 11.22
C ILE A 247 4.18 -4.93 11.87
N GLU A 248 4.85 -5.55 12.84
CA GLU A 248 6.04 -4.98 13.47
C GLU A 248 7.18 -4.71 12.45
N ASP A 249 7.41 -5.66 11.55
CA ASP A 249 8.41 -5.52 10.48
C ASP A 249 8.10 -4.32 9.57
N THR A 250 6.83 -4.05 9.27
CA THR A 250 6.45 -2.86 8.49
C THR A 250 6.94 -1.58 9.18
N TYR A 251 6.80 -1.48 10.51
CA TYR A 251 7.31 -0.33 11.27
C TYR A 251 8.83 -0.26 11.28
N ARG A 252 9.50 -1.39 11.55
CA ARG A 252 10.97 -1.47 11.58
C ARG A 252 11.57 -1.09 10.22
N TYR A 253 11.00 -1.59 9.13
CA TYR A 253 11.43 -1.25 7.77
C TYR A 253 11.16 0.21 7.44
N THR A 254 10.02 0.77 7.86
CA THR A 254 9.73 2.20 7.68
C THR A 254 10.82 3.06 8.31
N VAL A 255 11.14 2.83 9.59
CA VAL A 255 12.19 3.59 10.30
C VAL A 255 13.54 3.39 9.62
N GLY A 256 13.90 2.15 9.28
CA GLY A 256 15.16 1.85 8.61
C GLY A 256 15.29 2.50 7.23
N LEU A 257 14.20 2.60 6.47
CA LEU A 257 14.18 3.24 5.15
C LEU A 257 14.27 4.76 5.25
N LEU A 258 13.61 5.39 6.24
CA LEU A 258 13.76 6.82 6.51
C LEU A 258 15.23 7.16 6.79
N THR A 259 15.87 6.44 7.71
CA THR A 259 17.30 6.62 8.02
C THR A 259 18.19 6.37 6.81
N ALA A 260 17.87 5.34 6.00
CA ALA A 260 18.65 4.99 4.82
C ALA A 260 18.62 6.08 3.72
N LEU A 261 17.56 6.87 3.65
CA LEU A 261 17.41 7.93 2.67
C LEU A 261 17.97 9.27 3.18
N GLU A 262 17.78 9.58 4.47
CA GLU A 262 18.35 10.76 5.13
C GLU A 262 19.89 10.76 5.11
N ALA A 263 20.54 9.60 5.33
CA ALA A 263 22.00 9.49 5.34
C ALA A 263 22.68 9.73 3.98
N THR A 264 21.90 9.95 2.92
CA THR A 264 22.40 10.16 1.55
C THR A 264 21.88 11.44 0.88
N ALA A 265 21.25 12.32 1.67
CA ALA A 265 20.85 13.68 1.31
C ALA A 265 21.91 14.69 1.79
#